data_AF-A0A971EZQ9-F1
#
_entry.id   AF-A0A971EZQ9-F1
#
_cell.length_a   1.000
_cell.length_b   1.000
_cell.length_c   1.000
_cell.angle_alpha   90.00
_cell.angle_beta   90.00
_cell.angle_gamma   90.00
#
_symmetry.space_group_name_H-M   'P 1'
#
loop_
_entity.id
_entity.type
_entity.pdbx_description
1 polymer ?
#
loop_
_entity_poly.entity_id
_entity_poly.type
_entity_poly.pdbx_seq_one_letter_code
_entity_poly.pdbx_strand_id
1 'polypeptide(L)'
;MFCPSCGFAVEENMQYCSNCGNIMRTSTSSLIGFSDKINDPAFFKYKKDSSNWSAIFSGILAVIAIIAFPIYGKSTGELDWPESLYYGIGIGSMFIVIAMLQILKRSFEKTWDGVVIYKDSYKRRVYGNHFNNAYTVYILKVRKDNGGIKKHKWQDIPGPFHYYRVNDRVRHHKGFYYYEKYDKSHDTEIMCAACNSFNDIKQDLCKRCKCPLLK
;
A
#
# COMPACT_ATOMS: atom_id res chain seq x y z
N MET A 1 -18.24 31.25 -9.10
CA MET A 1 -17.97 31.29 -7.63
C MET A 1 -17.98 32.76 -7.16
N PHE A 2 -18.10 33.05 -5.86
CA PHE A 2 -18.07 34.45 -5.35
C PHE A 2 -16.77 34.71 -4.59
N CYS A 3 -16.21 35.92 -4.73
CA CYS A 3 -15.02 36.33 -3.98
C CYS A 3 -15.35 36.43 -2.47
N PRO A 4 -14.64 35.73 -1.58
CA PRO A 4 -14.94 35.75 -0.14
C PRO A 4 -14.65 37.11 0.52
N SER A 5 -13.90 37.99 -0.14
CA SER A 5 -13.51 39.29 0.40
C SER A 5 -14.42 40.43 -0.05
N CYS A 6 -15.01 40.36 -1.25
CA CYS A 6 -15.80 41.47 -1.80
C CYS A 6 -17.16 41.05 -2.41
N GLY A 7 -17.46 39.76 -2.44
CA GLY A 7 -18.73 39.23 -2.96
C GLY A 7 -18.89 39.30 -4.49
N PHE A 8 -17.88 39.74 -5.24
CA PHE A 8 -17.96 39.80 -6.70
C PHE A 8 -18.06 38.40 -7.34
N ALA A 9 -18.84 38.29 -8.42
CA ALA A 9 -18.95 37.05 -9.18
C ALA A 9 -17.66 36.80 -9.97
N VAL A 10 -17.01 35.67 -9.73
CA VAL A 10 -15.73 35.30 -10.33
C VAL A 10 -15.91 34.04 -11.17
N GLU A 11 -15.34 34.07 -12.38
CA GLU A 11 -15.24 32.92 -13.28
C GLU A 11 -14.40 31.79 -12.67
N GLU A 12 -14.72 30.54 -13.02
CA GLU A 12 -13.93 29.39 -12.55
C GLU A 12 -12.49 29.47 -13.10
N ASN A 13 -11.49 29.28 -12.23
CA ASN A 13 -10.04 29.34 -12.48
C ASN A 13 -9.35 30.73 -12.51
N MET A 14 -10.00 31.81 -12.10
CA MET A 14 -9.26 33.08 -11.88
C MET A 14 -8.41 33.03 -10.60
N GLN A 15 -7.13 33.42 -10.71
CA GLN A 15 -6.19 33.46 -9.57
C GLN A 15 -6.35 34.70 -8.69
N TYR A 16 -6.87 35.78 -9.24
CA TYR A 16 -7.12 37.04 -8.54
C TYR A 16 -8.52 37.54 -8.88
N CYS A 17 -9.17 38.20 -7.92
CA CYS A 17 -10.44 38.84 -8.18
C CYS A 17 -10.21 40.12 -8.99
N SER A 18 -10.79 40.21 -10.19
CA SER A 18 -10.67 41.41 -11.05
C SER A 18 -11.24 42.68 -10.43
N ASN A 19 -12.07 42.56 -9.39
CA ASN A 19 -12.69 43.71 -8.73
C ASN A 19 -11.85 44.25 -7.55
N CYS A 20 -11.39 43.38 -6.65
CA CYS A 20 -10.70 43.81 -5.43
C CYS A 20 -9.21 43.40 -5.36
N GLY A 21 -8.69 42.72 -6.38
CA GLY A 21 -7.30 42.25 -6.44
C GLY A 21 -6.97 41.13 -5.45
N ASN A 22 -7.94 40.66 -4.67
CA ASN A 22 -7.67 39.65 -3.64
C ASN A 22 -7.43 38.28 -4.28
N ILE A 23 -6.47 37.53 -3.73
CA ILE A 23 -6.08 36.23 -4.28
C ILE A 23 -7.26 35.27 -4.07
N MET A 24 -7.82 34.83 -5.19
CA MET A 24 -8.77 33.73 -5.15
C MET A 24 -7.93 32.52 -4.77
N ARG A 25 -8.19 31.90 -3.62
CA ARG A 25 -7.58 30.62 -3.23
C ARG A 25 -7.91 29.62 -4.33
N THR A 26 -7.08 29.60 -5.36
CA THR A 26 -7.13 28.63 -6.42
C THR A 26 -6.72 27.38 -5.70
N SER A 27 -7.64 26.44 -5.56
CA SER A 27 -7.32 25.05 -5.26
C SER A 27 -6.53 24.44 -6.41
N THR A 28 -5.44 25.10 -6.84
CA THR A 28 -4.27 24.41 -7.31
C THR A 28 -3.90 23.50 -6.15
N SER A 29 -4.18 22.20 -6.29
CA SER A 29 -3.71 21.21 -5.34
C SER A 29 -2.21 21.45 -5.20
N SER A 30 -1.79 22.00 -4.07
CA SER A 30 -0.37 22.17 -3.81
C SER A 30 0.23 20.77 -3.82
N LEU A 31 0.88 20.41 -4.93
CA LEU A 31 1.52 19.10 -5.10
C LEU A 31 2.73 18.94 -4.14
N ILE A 32 3.04 20.00 -3.39
CA ILE A 32 4.02 20.05 -2.34
C ILE A 32 3.28 20.02 -1.00
N GLY A 33 3.59 19.01 -0.17
CA GLY A 33 2.93 18.78 1.10
C GLY A 33 2.49 17.33 1.25
N PHE A 34 2.23 16.90 2.49
CA PHE A 34 1.52 15.65 2.71
C PHE A 34 0.01 15.89 2.62
N SER A 35 -0.69 15.00 1.95
CA SER A 35 -2.11 15.12 1.66
C SER A 35 -2.96 14.70 2.87
N ASP A 36 -3.91 15.54 3.26
CA ASP A 36 -4.87 15.22 4.31
C ASP A 36 -5.91 14.17 3.87
N LYS A 37 -5.94 13.85 2.57
CA LYS A 37 -6.82 12.83 1.97
C LYS A 37 -6.58 11.42 2.51
N ILE A 38 -5.49 11.17 3.25
CA ILE A 38 -5.28 9.88 3.93
C ILE A 38 -6.39 9.57 4.94
N ASN A 39 -7.05 10.60 5.47
CA ASN A 39 -8.15 10.47 6.42
C ASN A 39 -9.51 10.18 5.74
N ASP A 40 -9.53 10.07 4.41
CA ASP A 40 -10.74 9.75 3.66
C ASP A 40 -11.27 8.34 4.05
N PRO A 41 -12.61 8.19 4.20
CA PRO A 41 -13.22 6.91 4.57
C PRO A 41 -12.90 5.78 3.59
N ALA A 42 -12.56 6.06 2.33
CA ALA A 42 -12.12 5.06 1.36
C ALA A 42 -10.84 4.33 1.81
N PHE A 43 -9.89 5.02 2.44
CA PHE A 43 -8.68 4.38 2.98
C PHE A 43 -9.00 3.52 4.22
N PHE A 44 -9.93 3.97 5.07
CA PHE A 44 -10.40 3.16 6.19
C PHE A 44 -11.08 1.87 5.70
N LYS A 45 -11.98 2.00 4.71
CA LYS A 45 -12.65 0.86 4.07
C LYS A 45 -11.64 -0.10 3.47
N TYR A 46 -10.66 0.39 2.69
CA TYR A 46 -9.64 -0.45 2.07
C TYR A 46 -8.84 -1.27 3.10
N LYS A 47 -8.42 -0.65 4.23
CA LYS A 47 -7.72 -1.34 5.31
C LYS A 47 -8.59 -2.41 5.99
N LYS A 48 -9.86 -2.09 6.22
CA LYS A 48 -10.84 -3.02 6.82
C LYS A 48 -11.07 -4.20 5.89
N ASP A 49 -11.32 -3.95 4.62
CA ASP A 49 -11.58 -4.99 3.61
C ASP A 49 -10.37 -5.92 3.47
N SER A 50 -9.14 -5.40 3.49
CA SER A 50 -7.93 -6.25 3.45
C SER A 50 -7.84 -7.21 4.65
N SER A 51 -8.24 -6.76 5.85
CA SER A 51 -8.23 -7.59 7.05
C SER A 51 -9.38 -8.61 7.04
N ASN A 52 -10.57 -8.19 6.60
CA ASN A 52 -11.73 -9.07 6.44
C ASN A 52 -11.45 -10.18 5.42
N TRP A 53 -10.86 -9.85 4.27
CA TRP A 53 -10.48 -10.84 3.26
C TRP A 53 -9.46 -11.83 3.79
N SER A 54 -8.47 -11.38 4.57
CA SER A 54 -7.52 -12.27 5.23
C SER A 54 -8.23 -13.26 6.16
N ALA A 55 -9.18 -12.77 6.97
CA ALA A 55 -9.93 -13.61 7.92
C ALA A 55 -10.83 -14.62 7.19
N ILE A 56 -11.62 -14.16 6.21
CA ILE A 56 -12.51 -15.01 5.41
C ILE A 56 -11.71 -16.10 4.70
N PHE A 57 -10.62 -15.74 4.03
CA PHE A 57 -9.77 -16.69 3.31
C PHE A 57 -9.17 -17.73 4.26
N SER A 58 -8.62 -17.31 5.40
CA SER A 58 -8.10 -18.24 6.40
C SER A 58 -9.19 -19.15 6.99
N GLY A 59 -10.40 -18.63 7.19
CA GLY A 59 -11.54 -19.39 7.69
C GLY A 59 -11.97 -20.48 6.73
N ILE A 60 -12.07 -20.15 5.44
CA ILE A 60 -12.40 -21.13 4.38
C ILE A 60 -11.35 -22.24 4.34
N LEU A 61 -10.06 -21.90 4.33
CA LEU A 61 -8.98 -22.91 4.32
C LEU A 61 -8.99 -23.79 5.58
N ALA A 62 -9.28 -23.21 6.74
CA ALA A 62 -9.36 -23.96 7.99
C ALA A 62 -10.54 -24.96 7.97
N VAL A 63 -11.72 -24.54 7.50
CA VAL A 63 -12.88 -25.43 7.36
C VAL A 63 -12.59 -26.57 6.37
N ILE A 64 -11.98 -26.25 5.23
CA ILE A 64 -11.56 -27.26 4.24
C ILE A 64 -10.61 -28.27 4.88
N ALA A 65 -9.59 -27.82 5.62
CA ALA A 65 -8.66 -28.72 6.29
C ALA A 65 -9.38 -29.63 7.31
N ILE A 66 -10.24 -29.08 8.17
CA ILE A 66 -10.95 -29.85 9.20
C ILE A 66 -11.87 -30.92 8.59
N ILE A 67 -12.46 -30.68 7.42
CA ILE A 67 -13.37 -31.62 6.74
C ILE A 67 -12.62 -32.60 5.84
N ALA A 68 -11.62 -32.14 5.09
CA ALA A 68 -10.93 -32.93 4.07
C ALA A 68 -10.11 -34.07 4.69
N PHE A 69 -9.42 -33.85 5.81
CA PHE A 69 -8.59 -34.88 6.43
C PHE A 69 -9.39 -36.10 6.94
N PRO A 70 -10.53 -35.92 7.66
CA PRO A 70 -11.40 -37.05 8.00
C PRO A 70 -11.96 -37.82 6.79
N ILE A 71 -12.34 -37.12 5.71
CA ILE A 71 -12.81 -37.77 4.49
C ILE A 71 -11.66 -38.58 3.84
N TYR A 72 -10.47 -38.00 3.77
CA TYR A 72 -9.27 -38.67 3.25
C TYR A 72 -8.91 -39.91 4.07
N GLY A 73 -8.87 -39.79 5.40
CA GLY A 73 -8.57 -40.91 6.30
C GLY A 73 -9.56 -42.05 6.13
N LYS A 74 -10.87 -41.75 6.08
CA LYS A 74 -11.90 -42.75 5.83
C LYS A 74 -11.78 -43.40 4.45
N SER A 75 -11.40 -42.64 3.41
CA SER A 75 -11.32 -43.16 2.04
C SER A 75 -10.09 -44.01 1.76
N THR A 76 -8.97 -43.74 2.43
CA THR A 76 -7.68 -44.39 2.16
C THR A 76 -7.31 -45.42 3.20
N GLY A 77 -7.82 -45.28 4.44
CA GLY A 77 -7.41 -46.10 5.58
C GLY A 77 -5.99 -45.77 6.07
N GLU A 78 -5.33 -44.72 5.54
CA GLU A 78 -3.99 -44.31 5.97
C GLU A 78 -3.99 -43.54 7.29
N LEU A 79 -5.13 -42.97 7.67
CA LEU A 79 -5.31 -42.12 8.85
C LEU A 79 -6.58 -42.53 9.59
N ASP A 80 -6.42 -43.05 10.80
CA ASP A 80 -7.52 -43.44 11.66
C ASP A 80 -8.22 -42.24 12.27
N TRP A 81 -9.49 -42.44 12.63
CA TRP A 81 -10.23 -41.51 13.48
C TRP A 81 -9.89 -41.78 14.96
N PRO A 82 -9.53 -40.78 15.78
CA PRO A 82 -9.65 -39.33 15.57
C PRO A 82 -8.39 -38.60 15.06
N GLU A 83 -7.31 -39.31 14.75
CA GLU A 83 -6.05 -38.68 14.33
C GLU A 83 -6.19 -37.82 13.09
N SER A 84 -6.95 -38.28 12.09
CA SER A 84 -7.26 -37.50 10.88
C SER A 84 -7.87 -36.13 11.21
N LEU A 85 -8.73 -36.05 12.24
CA LEU A 85 -9.31 -34.78 12.68
C LEU A 85 -8.24 -33.86 13.30
N TYR A 86 -7.35 -34.41 14.11
CA TYR A 86 -6.29 -33.63 14.76
C TYR A 86 -5.34 -32.99 13.73
N TYR A 87 -5.00 -33.68 12.64
CA TYR A 87 -4.25 -33.08 11.53
C TYR A 87 -5.01 -31.92 10.88
N GLY A 88 -6.31 -32.10 10.61
CA GLY A 88 -7.17 -31.05 10.06
C GLY A 88 -7.25 -29.81 10.97
N ILE A 89 -7.42 -30.01 12.28
CA ILE A 89 -7.42 -28.92 13.28
C ILE A 89 -6.05 -28.25 13.37
N GLY A 90 -4.96 -29.03 13.38
CA GLY A 90 -3.60 -28.51 13.44
C GLY A 90 -3.31 -27.57 12.27
N ILE A 91 -3.53 -28.04 11.04
CA ILE A 91 -3.30 -27.24 9.83
C ILE A 91 -4.30 -26.08 9.74
N GLY A 92 -5.57 -26.31 10.06
CA GLY A 92 -6.59 -25.26 10.05
C GLY A 92 -6.27 -24.13 11.02
N SER A 93 -5.88 -24.46 12.25
CA SER A 93 -5.49 -23.49 13.27
C SER A 93 -4.26 -22.68 12.85
N MET A 94 -3.30 -23.28 12.13
CA MET A 94 -2.14 -22.57 11.59
C MET A 94 -2.57 -21.42 10.66
N PHE A 95 -3.54 -21.64 9.76
CA PHE A 95 -4.04 -20.57 8.88
C PHE A 95 -4.67 -19.42 9.66
N ILE A 96 -5.49 -19.74 10.67
CA ILE A 96 -6.13 -18.75 11.53
C ILE A 96 -5.10 -17.95 12.33
N VAL A 97 -4.11 -18.63 12.92
CA VAL A 97 -3.03 -17.98 13.68
C VAL A 97 -2.22 -17.05 12.78
N ILE A 98 -1.85 -17.49 11.56
CA ILE A 98 -1.13 -16.64 10.60
C ILE A 98 -1.95 -15.39 10.25
N ALA A 99 -3.24 -15.54 9.96
CA ALA A 99 -4.11 -14.39 9.67
C ALA A 99 -4.22 -13.44 10.87
N MET A 100 -4.40 -13.97 12.08
CA MET A 100 -4.46 -13.19 13.31
C MET A 100 -3.16 -12.40 13.54
N LEU A 101 -2.00 -13.05 13.41
CA LEU A 101 -0.69 -12.40 13.56
C LEU A 101 -0.48 -11.30 12.52
N GLN A 102 -0.93 -11.50 11.28
CA GLN A 102 -0.85 -10.47 10.23
C GLN A 102 -1.71 -9.24 10.58
N ILE A 103 -2.93 -9.45 11.04
CA ILE A 103 -3.84 -8.36 11.46
C ILE A 103 -3.25 -7.62 12.66
N LEU A 104 -2.77 -8.34 13.66
CA LEU A 104 -2.17 -7.78 14.87
C LEU A 104 -0.91 -6.97 14.52
N LYS A 105 -0.02 -7.49 13.68
CA LYS A 105 1.19 -6.78 13.25
C LYS A 105 0.87 -5.44 12.59
N ARG A 106 -0.15 -5.39 11.72
CA ARG A 106 -0.60 -4.14 11.07
C ARG A 106 -1.18 -3.14 12.07
N SER A 107 -1.82 -3.61 13.14
CA SER A 107 -2.39 -2.72 14.17
C SER A 107 -1.30 -1.97 14.96
N PHE A 108 -0.13 -2.59 15.14
CA PHE A 108 1.04 -1.99 15.79
C PHE A 108 1.88 -1.09 14.89
N GLU A 109 1.62 -1.04 13.58
CA GLU A 109 2.31 -0.11 12.69
C GLU A 109 2.00 1.34 13.06
N LYS A 110 2.99 2.20 12.88
CA LYS A 110 2.89 3.64 13.14
C LYS A 110 3.09 4.41 11.84
N THR A 111 2.44 5.57 11.76
CA THR A 111 2.77 6.58 10.75
C THR A 111 4.12 7.20 11.13
N TRP A 112 5.00 7.40 10.17
CA TRP A 112 6.31 8.01 10.39
C TRP A 112 6.81 8.69 9.12
N ASP A 113 7.64 9.71 9.30
CA ASP A 113 8.27 10.45 8.21
C ASP A 113 9.74 10.07 8.07
N GLY A 114 10.28 10.25 6.87
CA GLY A 114 11.66 9.95 6.59
C GLY A 114 12.12 10.49 5.25
N VAL A 115 13.35 10.15 4.90
CA VAL A 115 14.00 10.59 3.66
C VAL A 115 14.60 9.39 2.94
N VAL A 116 14.43 9.33 1.62
CA VAL A 116 15.09 8.34 0.78
C VAL A 116 16.57 8.68 0.72
N ILE A 117 17.42 7.83 1.32
CA ILE A 117 18.86 8.09 1.43
C ILE A 117 19.71 7.30 0.43
N TYR A 118 19.15 6.24 -0.16
CA TYR A 118 19.93 5.35 -1.01
C TYR A 118 19.03 4.53 -1.94
N LYS A 119 19.51 4.37 -3.17
CA LYS A 119 18.94 3.53 -4.21
C LYS A 119 20.06 2.78 -4.91
N ASP A 120 19.82 1.52 -5.23
CA ASP A 120 20.74 0.71 -6.03
C ASP A 120 19.98 -0.39 -6.78
N SER A 121 20.52 -0.85 -7.89
CA SER A 121 20.00 -2.01 -8.62
C SER A 121 21.12 -2.84 -9.22
N TYR A 122 20.97 -4.16 -9.15
CA TYR A 122 21.93 -5.10 -9.73
C TYR A 122 21.23 -6.33 -10.31
N LYS A 123 21.84 -6.92 -11.34
CA LYS A 123 21.41 -8.21 -11.88
C LYS A 123 22.02 -9.34 -11.05
N ARG A 124 21.20 -10.27 -10.60
CA ARG A 124 21.62 -11.49 -9.89
C ARG A 124 21.31 -12.71 -10.74
N ARG A 125 22.34 -13.52 -11.00
CA ARG A 125 22.18 -14.84 -11.62
C ARG A 125 21.94 -15.86 -10.53
N VAL A 126 20.97 -16.75 -10.72
CA VAL A 126 20.80 -17.94 -9.88
C VAL A 126 21.21 -19.14 -10.70
N TYR A 127 22.23 -19.84 -10.22
CA TYR A 127 22.65 -21.11 -10.79
C TYR A 127 21.76 -22.20 -10.17
N GLY A 128 20.87 -22.77 -10.98
CA GLY A 128 20.08 -23.95 -10.64
C GLY A 128 20.29 -25.03 -11.71
N ASN A 129 20.06 -26.30 -11.34
CA ASN A 129 20.44 -27.46 -12.14
C ASN A 129 19.88 -27.48 -13.58
N HIS A 130 18.80 -26.74 -13.91
CA HIS A 130 18.17 -26.77 -15.24
C HIS A 130 17.85 -25.42 -15.89
N PHE A 131 17.95 -24.28 -15.19
CA PHE A 131 17.69 -22.95 -15.78
C PHE A 131 18.59 -21.86 -15.20
N ASN A 132 19.36 -21.17 -16.07
CA ASN A 132 20.11 -19.97 -15.73
C ASN A 132 19.20 -18.74 -15.82
N ASN A 133 18.40 -18.50 -14.79
CA ASN A 133 17.57 -17.31 -14.73
C ASN A 133 18.31 -16.15 -14.05
N ALA A 134 18.31 -14.99 -14.71
CA ALA A 134 18.82 -13.74 -14.16
C ALA A 134 17.65 -12.82 -13.82
N TYR A 135 17.66 -12.24 -12.62
CA TYR A 135 16.68 -11.23 -12.21
C TYR A 135 17.37 -9.94 -11.77
N THR A 136 16.65 -8.84 -11.89
CA THR A 136 17.11 -7.54 -11.41
C THR A 136 16.57 -7.30 -10.01
N VAL A 137 17.47 -7.00 -9.09
CA VAL A 137 17.14 -6.61 -7.73
C VAL A 137 17.18 -5.10 -7.64
N TYR A 138 16.09 -4.50 -7.14
CA TYR A 138 16.01 -3.09 -6.81
C TYR A 138 16.05 -2.89 -5.30
N ILE A 139 16.90 -1.99 -4.82
CA ILE A 139 17.05 -1.66 -3.41
C ILE A 139 16.72 -0.19 -3.20
N LEU A 140 15.89 0.08 -2.20
CA LEU A 140 15.58 1.43 -1.70
C LEU A 140 15.80 1.44 -0.19
N LYS A 141 16.48 2.45 0.34
CA LYS A 141 16.58 2.66 1.79
C LYS A 141 16.02 4.02 2.17
N VAL A 142 15.14 4.01 3.16
CA VAL A 142 14.52 5.20 3.75
C VAL A 142 15.02 5.34 5.19
N ARG A 143 15.63 6.48 5.51
CA ARG A 143 15.99 6.84 6.89
C ARG A 143 14.78 7.46 7.54
N LYS A 144 14.34 6.91 8.67
CA LYS A 144 13.22 7.48 9.42
C LYS A 144 13.71 8.61 10.30
N ASP A 145 12.85 9.59 10.55
CA ASP A 145 13.17 10.70 11.44
C ASP A 145 13.31 10.25 12.89
N ASN A 146 12.50 9.28 13.31
CA ASN A 146 12.60 8.65 14.63
C ASN A 146 13.77 7.66 14.76
N GLY A 147 14.67 7.62 13.77
CA GLY A 147 15.84 6.77 13.76
C GLY A 147 15.64 5.44 13.05
N GLY A 148 16.77 4.84 12.67
CA GLY A 148 16.81 3.59 11.92
C GLY A 148 16.58 3.75 10.42
N ILE A 149 16.82 2.66 9.69
CA ILE A 149 16.73 2.60 8.24
C ILE A 149 15.77 1.48 7.85
N LYS A 150 14.77 1.82 7.04
CA LYS A 150 13.87 0.85 6.40
C LYS A 150 14.42 0.52 5.02
N LYS A 151 14.82 -0.74 4.82
CA LYS A 151 15.28 -1.27 3.52
C LYS A 151 14.13 -1.98 2.80
N HIS A 152 13.91 -1.63 1.55
CA HIS A 152 13.10 -2.39 0.61
C HIS A 152 14.00 -3.09 -0.39
N LYS A 153 13.57 -4.30 -0.77
CA LYS A 153 14.20 -5.09 -1.81
C LYS A 153 13.08 -5.67 -2.65
N TRP A 154 13.07 -5.35 -3.95
CA TRP A 154 12.12 -5.89 -4.91
C TRP A 154 12.87 -6.63 -6.01
N GLN A 155 12.30 -7.74 -6.48
CA GLN A 155 12.83 -8.53 -7.58
C GLN A 155 11.95 -8.25 -8.81
N ASP A 156 12.56 -7.80 -9.90
CA ASP A 156 11.92 -7.52 -11.20
C ASP A 156 10.68 -6.61 -11.14
N ILE A 157 10.55 -5.81 -10.08
CA ILE A 157 9.47 -4.83 -9.89
C ILE A 157 10.10 -3.43 -9.84
N PRO A 158 10.28 -2.78 -11.00
CA PRO A 158 10.98 -1.50 -11.09
C PRO A 158 10.12 -0.29 -10.67
N GLY A 159 8.78 -0.41 -10.69
CA GLY A 159 7.86 0.72 -10.49
C GLY A 159 8.14 1.59 -9.26
N PRO A 160 8.04 1.05 -8.03
CA PRO A 160 8.34 1.81 -6.81
C PRO A 160 9.77 2.34 -6.80
N PHE A 161 10.72 1.59 -7.34
CA PHE A 161 12.11 2.03 -7.43
C PHE A 161 12.26 3.25 -8.33
N HIS A 162 11.62 3.31 -9.50
CA HIS A 162 11.71 4.49 -10.39
C HIS A 162 10.92 5.69 -9.86
N TYR A 163 9.83 5.45 -9.14
CA TYR A 163 8.98 6.50 -8.60
C TYR A 163 9.69 7.40 -7.57
N TYR A 164 10.42 6.80 -6.64
CA TYR A 164 11.14 7.54 -5.60
C TYR A 164 12.52 8.01 -6.08
N ARG A 165 12.94 9.20 -5.65
CA ARG A 165 14.29 9.75 -5.88
C ARG A 165 15.06 9.83 -4.56
N VAL A 166 16.38 9.84 -4.65
CA VAL A 166 17.22 10.12 -3.47
C VAL A 166 16.93 11.56 -3.03
N ASN A 167 16.88 11.78 -1.72
CA ASN A 167 16.45 13.01 -1.05
C ASN A 167 14.94 13.30 -1.07
N ASP A 168 14.11 12.41 -1.62
CA ASP A 168 12.66 12.55 -1.46
C ASP A 168 12.30 12.46 0.03
N ARG A 169 11.62 13.51 0.51
CA ARG A 169 10.91 13.48 1.79
C ARG A 169 9.66 12.63 1.63
N VAL A 170 9.46 11.66 2.51
CA VAL A 170 8.37 10.67 2.38
C VAL A 170 7.67 10.41 3.71
N ARG A 171 6.39 10.03 3.65
CA ARG A 171 5.57 9.62 4.80
C ARG A 171 5.05 8.20 4.62
N HIS A 172 5.30 7.39 5.63
CA HIS A 172 4.66 6.09 5.80
C HIS A 172 3.34 6.27 6.53
N HIS A 173 2.25 5.80 5.92
CA HIS A 173 0.94 5.81 6.56
C HIS A 173 0.64 4.45 7.18
N LYS A 174 0.17 4.45 8.43
CA LYS A 174 -0.20 3.21 9.15
C LYS A 174 -1.12 2.31 8.30
N GLY A 175 -0.72 1.05 8.14
CA GLY A 175 -1.47 0.03 7.41
C GLY A 175 -1.19 0.00 5.91
N PHE A 176 -0.26 0.80 5.41
CA PHE A 176 0.17 0.82 4.02
C PHE A 176 1.66 0.55 3.88
N TYR A 177 2.04 -0.21 2.85
CA TYR A 177 3.43 -0.63 2.67
C TYR A 177 4.31 0.42 1.97
N TYR A 178 3.70 1.24 1.11
CA TYR A 178 4.39 2.24 0.29
C TYR A 178 4.20 3.65 0.87
N TYR A 179 5.07 4.56 0.45
CA TYR A 179 5.16 5.90 0.99
C TYR A 179 4.48 6.95 0.10
N GLU A 180 3.93 7.96 0.74
CA GLU A 180 3.60 9.22 0.08
C GLU A 180 4.85 10.09 -0.05
N LYS A 181 5.11 10.67 -1.22
CA LYS A 181 6.14 11.70 -1.40
C LYS A 181 5.65 13.04 -0.85
N TYR A 182 6.53 13.89 -0.35
CA TYR A 182 6.16 15.25 0.05
C TYR A 182 5.98 16.15 -1.19
N ASP A 183 6.98 16.19 -2.05
CA ASP A 183 6.95 16.95 -3.30
C ASP A 183 6.60 16.04 -4.49
N LYS A 184 5.48 16.35 -5.13
CA LYS A 184 4.91 15.67 -6.30
C LYS A 184 4.79 16.62 -7.49
N SER A 185 5.32 17.84 -7.37
CA SER A 185 5.17 18.90 -8.38
C SER A 185 5.84 18.56 -9.72
N HIS A 186 6.86 17.70 -9.68
CA HIS A 186 7.61 17.25 -10.84
C HIS A 186 7.16 15.89 -11.37
N ASP A 187 6.09 15.32 -10.83
CA ASP A 187 5.60 13.99 -11.20
C ASP A 187 4.45 14.10 -12.21
N THR A 188 4.53 13.35 -13.31
CA THR A 188 3.41 13.17 -14.27
C THR A 188 2.46 12.07 -13.86
N GLU A 189 2.93 11.14 -13.04
CA GLU A 189 2.18 10.00 -12.50
C GLU A 189 2.36 9.91 -11.00
N ILE A 190 1.30 9.51 -10.30
CA ILE A 190 1.28 9.30 -8.86
C ILE A 190 1.00 7.86 -8.52
N MET A 191 1.82 7.32 -7.62
CA MET A 191 1.66 5.97 -7.10
C MET A 191 0.62 5.97 -5.98
N CYS A 192 -0.39 5.12 -6.10
CA CYS A 192 -1.40 4.96 -5.06
C CYS A 192 -0.79 4.27 -3.83
N ALA A 193 -0.80 4.95 -2.68
CA ALA A 193 -0.29 4.41 -1.42
C ALA A 193 -1.00 3.12 -0.95
N ALA A 194 -2.27 2.94 -1.34
CA ALA A 194 -3.06 1.76 -0.97
C ALA A 194 -2.72 0.52 -1.79
N CYS A 195 -2.74 0.62 -3.12
CA CYS A 195 -2.68 -0.54 -4.01
C CYS A 195 -1.47 -0.58 -4.96
N ASN A 196 -0.56 0.39 -4.87
CA ASN A 196 0.65 0.48 -5.71
C ASN A 196 0.37 0.65 -7.22
N SER A 197 -0.85 1.01 -7.61
CA SER A 197 -1.16 1.36 -9.00
C SER A 197 -0.60 2.75 -9.32
N PHE A 198 0.02 2.91 -10.48
CA PHE A 198 0.36 4.21 -11.04
C PHE A 198 -0.87 4.82 -11.72
N ASN A 199 -1.08 6.12 -11.52
CA ASN A 199 -2.22 6.87 -12.05
C ASN A 199 -1.69 8.21 -12.56
N ASP A 200 -2.39 8.80 -13.54
CA ASP A 200 -2.06 10.14 -14.01
C ASP A 200 -2.27 11.15 -12.87
N ILE A 201 -1.32 12.09 -12.69
CA ILE A 201 -1.34 13.10 -11.63
C ILE A 201 -2.62 13.97 -11.64
N LYS A 202 -3.26 14.11 -12.80
CA LYS A 202 -4.51 14.86 -12.97
C LYS A 202 -5.70 14.18 -12.30
N GLN A 203 -5.65 12.88 -12.08
CA GLN A 203 -6.75 12.14 -11.46
C GLN A 203 -6.84 12.42 -9.96
N ASP A 204 -8.05 12.37 -9.41
CA ASP A 204 -8.28 12.48 -7.97
C ASP A 204 -8.41 11.13 -7.27
N LEU A 205 -8.82 10.09 -8.01
CA LEU A 205 -9.07 8.75 -7.50
C LEU A 205 -8.21 7.73 -8.24
N CYS A 206 -7.74 6.72 -7.52
CA CYS A 206 -7.01 5.61 -8.11
C CYS A 206 -7.93 4.79 -9.03
N LYS A 207 -7.49 4.49 -10.25
CA LYS A 207 -8.24 3.69 -11.23
C LYS A 207 -8.62 2.31 -10.68
N ARG A 208 -7.73 1.69 -9.89
CA ARG A 208 -7.84 0.32 -9.37
C ARG A 208 -8.64 0.23 -8.06
N CYS A 209 -8.20 0.90 -7.00
CA CYS A 209 -8.80 0.75 -5.68
C CYS A 209 -9.79 1.86 -5.31
N LYS A 210 -9.95 2.88 -6.16
CA LYS A 210 -10.86 4.03 -5.96
C LYS A 210 -10.56 4.90 -4.73
N CYS A 211 -9.49 4.61 -3.98
CA CYS A 211 -9.01 5.52 -2.94
C CYS A 211 -8.54 6.84 -3.56
N PRO A 212 -8.70 7.98 -2.86
CA PRO A 212 -8.15 9.25 -3.30
C PRO A 212 -6.64 9.15 -3.50
N LEU A 213 -6.14 9.83 -4.52
CA LEU A 213 -4.71 9.99 -4.73
C LEU A 213 -4.21 11.07 -3.76
N LEU A 214 -3.15 10.73 -3.03
CA LEU A 214 -2.54 11.59 -2.03
C LEU A 214 -1.71 12.65 -2.75
N LYS A 215 -2.37 13.71 -3.20
CA LYS A 215 -1.81 14.88 -3.86
C LYS A 215 -2.21 16.16 -3.14
#